data_AF-A0A922M9P1-F1
#
_entry.id   AF-A0A922M9P1-F1
#
_cell.length_a   1.000
_cell.length_b   1.000
_cell.length_c   1.000
_cell.angle_alpha   90.00
_cell.angle_beta   90.00
_cell.angle_gamma   90.00
#
_symmetry.space_group_name_H-M   'P 1'
#
loop_
_entity.id
_entity.type
_entity.pdbx_description
1 polymer ?
#
loop_
_entity_poly.entity_id
_entity_poly.type
_entity_poly.pdbx_seq_one_letter_code
_entity_poly.pdbx_strand_id
1 'polypeptide(L)'
;MREQREKRNDPDWDFCKYFILQEQLAFVLEMLGLYDEALVQYDELDALFSQFVLNSNLTESPKWLDTFRQPVTSWQAVRLTALVPQHLRELVIKKKASCWISEAICFNVKVPCYYLHRNLGRLWICKHLHELGKLCGLLPGSPDPTSEQLHLVVMLSAGMGDNENNNQQPTPTDRLKEALCSKTSFQQYYLELAELAMGTYKHIGRLRFARLIGRDLAAFYSELGETGKAVVFLMDALRSYEEQGWRDLAAQTRLELVAAAKKMNDMDRYTKLSATIASTAELEILVRNFYFEEMMKCIRDELSKKSETNTTILLKTSSGLLIRFADDDTAMSRELNIKVPALEPFQTSKVWLTCPWREAVTEVPLDFTPPMVASWRLLTSNTRKFIHITLKSTVVHLVQFALTDPKLECDGNNDMVADLNPKNSDHMMIASDGTTASFMWELLKDPLVKGGPMKATFSVNYRPSDVEGPGRPFTCPFDIQDYTTLFVIRTKLEPSKGSDFCRASQMCCLQLSVQRVRVLTMECTSTEPQNVTLDVMPLVAGYLPLPTVRLSKYIAANTKDPKKDISAHPRLEPFSPGQVYHAGKAKQVHVLPPMPKEHLDVIAN
;
A
#
# COMPACT_ATOMS: atom_id res chain seq x y z
N MET A 1 9.86 -47.99 -31.36
CA MET A 1 9.14 -47.11 -30.40
C MET A 1 8.56 -47.91 -29.25
N ARG A 2 7.49 -48.69 -29.48
CA ARG A 2 6.82 -49.48 -28.43
C ARG A 2 7.75 -50.46 -27.68
N GLU A 3 8.62 -51.15 -28.40
CA GLU A 3 9.61 -52.05 -27.79
C GLU A 3 10.65 -51.32 -26.89
N GLN A 4 11.07 -50.12 -27.28
CA GLN A 4 11.99 -49.30 -26.47
C GLN A 4 11.28 -48.69 -25.25
N ARG A 5 9.97 -48.47 -25.33
CA ARG A 5 9.13 -48.02 -24.21
C ARG A 5 8.93 -49.12 -23.17
N GLU A 6 8.77 -50.36 -23.62
CA GLU A 6 8.57 -51.52 -22.74
C GLU A 6 9.88 -51.90 -22.01
N LYS A 7 11.03 -51.66 -22.64
CA LYS A 7 12.38 -51.82 -22.06
C LYS A 7 12.83 -50.68 -21.13
N ARG A 8 11.93 -49.77 -20.73
CA ARG A 8 12.25 -48.61 -19.87
C ARG A 8 12.84 -48.94 -18.50
N ASN A 9 12.65 -50.18 -18.03
CA ASN A 9 13.18 -50.67 -16.76
C ASN A 9 14.52 -51.40 -16.93
N ASP A 10 15.02 -51.56 -18.16
CA ASP A 10 16.30 -52.23 -18.41
C ASP A 10 17.48 -51.32 -18.03
N PRO A 11 18.55 -51.88 -17.43
CA PRO A 11 19.70 -51.12 -16.98
C PRO A 11 20.52 -50.49 -18.13
N ASP A 12 20.40 -51.01 -19.35
CA ASP A 12 21.08 -50.51 -20.56
C ASP A 12 20.25 -49.46 -21.33
N TRP A 13 19.07 -49.11 -20.82
CA TRP A 13 18.17 -48.15 -21.45
C TRP A 13 18.62 -46.70 -21.21
N ASP A 14 18.51 -45.86 -22.25
CA ASP A 14 18.99 -44.47 -22.24
C ASP A 14 17.91 -43.52 -22.76
N PHE A 15 17.43 -42.64 -21.88
CA PHE A 15 16.40 -41.65 -22.19
C PHE A 15 16.77 -40.75 -23.37
N CYS A 16 18.04 -40.37 -23.54
CA CYS A 16 18.46 -39.48 -24.63
C CYS A 16 18.25 -40.12 -26.02
N LYS A 17 18.45 -41.44 -26.12
CA LYS A 17 18.24 -42.19 -27.36
C LYS A 17 16.75 -42.34 -27.67
N TYR A 18 15.93 -42.58 -26.65
CA TYR A 18 14.48 -42.65 -26.77
C TYR A 18 13.87 -41.30 -27.15
N PHE A 19 14.33 -40.22 -26.52
CA PHE A 19 13.90 -38.85 -26.78
C PHE A 19 14.06 -38.46 -28.26
N ILE A 20 15.23 -38.70 -28.86
CA ILE A 20 15.49 -38.37 -30.27
C ILE A 20 14.55 -39.14 -31.21
N LEU A 21 14.28 -40.41 -30.91
CA LEU A 21 13.43 -41.26 -31.73
C LEU A 21 11.95 -40.81 -31.68
N GLN A 22 11.49 -40.35 -30.52
CA GLN A 22 10.13 -39.87 -30.30
C GLN A 22 9.92 -38.45 -30.85
N GLU A 23 10.92 -37.59 -30.72
CA GLU A 23 10.97 -36.27 -31.35
C GLU A 23 10.87 -36.38 -32.88
N GLN A 24 11.62 -37.30 -33.50
CA GLN A 24 11.55 -37.53 -34.95
C GLN A 24 10.16 -38.01 -35.41
N LEU A 25 9.50 -38.86 -34.62
CA LEU A 25 8.13 -39.27 -34.91
C LEU A 25 7.16 -38.09 -34.84
N ALA A 26 7.30 -37.22 -33.83
CA ALA A 26 6.48 -36.03 -33.71
C ALA A 26 6.68 -35.06 -34.89
N PHE A 27 7.92 -34.89 -35.38
CA PHE A 27 8.20 -34.13 -36.60
C PHE A 27 7.53 -34.71 -37.85
N VAL A 28 7.51 -36.04 -37.99
CA VAL A 28 6.84 -36.69 -39.13
C VAL A 28 5.33 -36.49 -39.06
N LEU A 29 4.73 -36.59 -37.88
CA LEU A 29 3.30 -36.32 -37.65
C LEU A 29 2.96 -34.85 -37.92
N GLU A 30 3.87 -33.93 -37.57
CA GLU A 30 3.76 -32.51 -37.90
C GLU A 30 3.77 -32.26 -39.42
N MET A 31 4.68 -32.90 -40.16
CA MET A 31 4.73 -32.81 -41.63
C MET A 31 3.50 -33.41 -42.31
N LEU A 32 2.83 -34.37 -41.68
CA LEU A 32 1.58 -34.99 -42.16
C LEU A 32 0.33 -34.20 -41.75
N GLY A 33 0.47 -33.11 -41.00
CA GLY A 33 -0.64 -32.29 -40.52
C GLY A 33 -1.42 -32.89 -39.33
N LEU A 34 -0.91 -33.96 -38.71
CA LEU A 34 -1.51 -34.66 -37.57
C LEU A 34 -0.95 -34.13 -36.25
N TYR A 35 -1.23 -32.87 -35.96
CA TYR A 35 -0.60 -32.13 -34.85
C TYR A 35 -1.04 -32.60 -33.45
N ASP A 36 -2.28 -33.06 -33.29
CA ASP A 36 -2.78 -33.59 -32.02
C ASP A 36 -2.03 -34.87 -31.63
N GLU A 37 -1.72 -35.72 -32.61
CA GLU A 37 -0.95 -36.95 -32.40
C GLU A 37 0.53 -36.66 -32.12
N ALA A 38 1.09 -35.63 -32.76
CA ALA A 38 2.45 -35.14 -32.47
C ALA A 38 2.57 -34.61 -31.03
N LEU A 39 1.55 -33.90 -30.54
CA LEU A 39 1.54 -33.36 -29.18
C LEU A 39 1.55 -34.46 -28.11
N VAL A 40 0.78 -35.53 -28.32
CA VAL A 40 0.75 -36.70 -27.42
C VAL A 40 2.15 -37.30 -27.25
N GLN A 41 2.99 -37.30 -28.31
CA GLN A 41 4.36 -37.81 -28.22
C GLN A 41 5.24 -36.98 -27.27
N TYR A 42 5.11 -35.65 -27.28
CA TYR A 42 5.86 -34.76 -26.39
C TYR A 42 5.35 -34.79 -24.94
N ASP A 43 4.05 -34.95 -24.74
CA ASP A 43 3.47 -35.11 -23.40
C ASP A 43 3.92 -36.41 -22.74
N GLU A 44 4.03 -37.49 -23.51
CA GLU A 44 4.56 -38.76 -23.01
C GLU A 44 6.03 -38.65 -22.58
N LEU A 45 6.87 -37.94 -23.35
CA LEU A 45 8.29 -37.74 -23.02
C LEU A 45 8.48 -36.99 -21.69
N ASP A 46 7.71 -35.94 -21.47
CA ASP A 46 7.78 -35.09 -20.27
C ASP A 46 7.28 -35.82 -19.02
N ALA A 47 6.19 -36.58 -19.15
CA ALA A 47 5.68 -37.42 -18.07
C ALA A 47 6.69 -38.50 -17.67
N LEU A 48 7.32 -39.15 -18.65
CA LEU A 48 8.36 -40.17 -18.40
C LEU A 48 9.59 -39.56 -17.73
N PHE A 49 10.09 -38.42 -18.21
CA PHE A 49 11.25 -37.75 -17.61
C PHE A 49 10.98 -37.35 -16.15
N SER A 50 9.85 -36.68 -15.90
CA SER A 50 9.42 -36.28 -14.55
C SER A 50 9.31 -37.47 -13.61
N GLN A 51 8.76 -38.58 -14.08
CA GLN A 51 8.65 -39.82 -13.31
C GLN A 51 10.03 -40.37 -12.90
N PHE A 52 11.01 -40.37 -13.81
CA PHE A 52 12.38 -40.83 -13.48
C PHE A 52 13.11 -39.89 -12.51
N VAL A 53 12.93 -38.56 -12.64
CA VAL A 53 13.52 -37.59 -11.70
C VAL A 53 12.92 -37.76 -10.30
N LEU A 54 11.60 -37.89 -10.17
CA LEU A 54 10.93 -38.10 -8.90
C LEU A 54 11.34 -39.42 -8.23
N ASN A 55 11.40 -40.50 -9.00
CA ASN A 55 11.79 -41.82 -8.49
C ASN A 55 13.27 -41.88 -8.07
N SER A 56 14.13 -41.04 -8.65
CA SER A 56 15.55 -40.96 -8.29
C SER A 56 15.82 -40.45 -6.87
N ASN A 57 14.82 -39.88 -6.20
CA ASN A 57 14.89 -39.47 -4.78
C ASN A 57 14.53 -40.62 -3.81
N LEU A 58 13.97 -41.72 -4.32
CA LEU A 58 13.44 -42.83 -3.52
C LEU A 58 14.17 -44.17 -3.77
N THR A 59 14.75 -44.36 -4.96
CA THR A 59 15.45 -45.59 -5.39
C THR A 59 16.76 -45.28 -6.14
N GLU A 60 17.61 -46.29 -6.40
CA GLU A 60 18.84 -46.13 -7.20
C GLU A 60 18.57 -45.42 -8.53
N SER A 61 19.35 -44.35 -8.80
CA SER A 61 19.17 -43.53 -9.99
C SER A 61 19.78 -44.19 -11.23
N PRO A 62 19.10 -44.15 -12.40
CA PRO A 62 19.67 -44.65 -13.65
C PRO A 62 20.97 -43.91 -14.01
N LYS A 63 21.98 -44.65 -14.51
CA LYS A 63 23.31 -44.09 -14.87
C LYS A 63 23.26 -42.93 -15.87
N TRP A 64 22.25 -42.88 -16.73
CA TRP A 64 22.07 -41.78 -17.68
C TRP A 64 21.66 -40.47 -16.98
N LEU A 65 21.02 -40.54 -15.81
CA LEU A 65 20.52 -39.38 -15.06
C LEU A 65 21.63 -38.62 -14.34
N ASP A 66 22.73 -39.28 -13.98
CA ASP A 66 23.87 -38.64 -13.29
C ASP A 66 24.54 -37.55 -14.15
N THR A 67 24.47 -37.69 -15.48
CA THR A 67 24.94 -36.68 -16.44
C THR A 67 24.19 -35.35 -16.27
N PHE A 68 22.91 -35.42 -15.89
CA PHE A 68 22.04 -34.25 -15.75
C PHE A 68 22.20 -33.58 -14.37
N ARG A 69 22.77 -34.27 -13.37
CA ARG A 69 22.98 -33.77 -11.98
C ARG A 69 24.22 -32.88 -11.81
N GLN A 70 24.97 -32.59 -12.87
CA GLN A 70 26.17 -31.74 -12.79
C GLN A 70 25.85 -30.27 -12.49
N PRO A 71 26.71 -29.54 -11.74
CA PRO A 71 26.49 -28.14 -11.39
C PRO A 71 26.49 -27.24 -12.64
N VAL A 72 25.48 -26.38 -12.74
CA VAL A 72 25.24 -25.52 -13.92
C VAL A 72 26.25 -24.38 -13.95
N THR A 73 27.07 -24.31 -15.01
CA THR A 73 28.12 -23.30 -15.17
C THR A 73 27.73 -22.13 -16.09
N SER A 74 26.65 -22.25 -16.86
CA SER A 74 26.11 -21.15 -17.66
C SER A 74 24.63 -21.38 -18.00
N TRP A 75 23.84 -20.31 -17.98
CA TRP A 75 22.43 -20.32 -18.38
C TRP A 75 22.25 -19.50 -19.64
N GLN A 76 21.75 -20.13 -20.70
CA GLN A 76 21.38 -19.45 -21.93
C GLN A 76 19.86 -19.27 -21.91
N ALA A 77 19.40 -18.03 -21.90
CA ALA A 77 17.98 -17.70 -21.81
C ALA A 77 17.16 -18.43 -22.89
N VAL A 78 15.98 -18.92 -22.50
CA VAL A 78 15.05 -19.64 -23.38
C VAL A 78 14.65 -18.74 -24.56
N ARG A 79 15.07 -19.11 -25.78
CA ARG A 79 14.67 -18.44 -27.02
C ARG A 79 13.54 -19.23 -27.68
N LEU A 80 12.34 -18.66 -27.66
CA LEU A 80 11.16 -19.19 -28.33
C LEU A 80 11.25 -18.94 -29.84
N THR A 81 12.04 -19.73 -30.56
CA THR A 81 12.12 -19.71 -32.02
C THR A 81 11.41 -20.92 -32.62
N ALA A 82 10.81 -20.75 -33.80
CA ALA A 82 10.08 -21.81 -34.50
C ALA A 82 10.95 -23.01 -34.92
N LEU A 83 12.27 -22.85 -34.95
CA LEU A 83 13.23 -23.94 -35.17
C LEU A 83 13.97 -24.28 -33.89
N VAL A 84 14.02 -25.57 -33.57
CA VAL A 84 14.88 -26.12 -32.53
C VAL A 84 16.34 -25.85 -32.93
N PRO A 85 17.11 -25.13 -32.10
CA PRO A 85 18.50 -24.84 -32.44
C PRO A 85 19.32 -26.13 -32.56
N GLN A 86 19.90 -26.38 -33.73
CA GLN A 86 20.64 -27.61 -34.05
C GLN A 86 21.81 -27.87 -33.09
N HIS A 87 22.40 -26.81 -32.52
CA HIS A 87 23.46 -26.90 -31.52
C HIS A 87 22.98 -27.52 -30.19
N LEU A 88 21.73 -27.30 -29.77
CA LEU A 88 21.16 -27.91 -28.56
C LEU A 88 20.89 -29.40 -28.78
N ARG A 89 20.45 -29.76 -29.99
CA ARG A 89 20.27 -31.17 -30.40
C ARG A 89 21.60 -31.93 -30.37
N GLU A 90 22.67 -31.31 -30.85
CA GLU A 90 24.01 -31.90 -30.77
C GLU A 90 24.51 -32.09 -29.34
N LEU A 91 24.15 -31.20 -28.41
CA LEU A 91 24.53 -31.31 -26.99
C LEU A 91 23.84 -32.49 -26.29
N VAL A 92 22.59 -32.79 -26.66
CA VAL A 92 21.86 -33.99 -26.20
C VAL A 92 22.48 -35.26 -26.78
N ILE A 93 22.79 -35.27 -28.09
CA ILE A 93 23.45 -36.40 -28.76
C ILE A 93 24.83 -36.68 -28.14
N LYS A 94 25.59 -35.64 -27.80
CA LYS A 94 26.93 -35.72 -27.20
C LYS A 94 26.91 -36.00 -25.69
N LYS A 95 25.73 -36.19 -25.06
CA LYS A 95 25.55 -36.43 -23.61
C LYS A 95 26.22 -35.37 -22.72
N LYS A 96 26.19 -34.10 -23.14
CA LYS A 96 26.74 -32.96 -22.38
C LYS A 96 25.67 -31.98 -21.90
N ALA A 97 24.39 -32.39 -21.96
CA ALA A 97 23.27 -31.56 -21.57
C ALA A 97 23.02 -31.63 -20.06
N SER A 98 22.90 -30.47 -19.39
CA SER A 98 22.45 -30.36 -17.99
C SER A 98 20.94 -30.64 -17.86
N CYS A 99 20.43 -31.01 -16.67
CA CYS A 99 19.00 -31.35 -16.42
C CYS A 99 18.02 -30.33 -16.99
N TRP A 100 18.36 -29.05 -16.88
CA TRP A 100 17.56 -27.94 -17.37
C TRP A 100 17.56 -27.80 -18.89
N ILE A 101 18.46 -28.45 -19.63
CA ILE A 101 18.51 -28.43 -21.10
C ILE A 101 17.56 -29.47 -21.69
N SER A 102 17.41 -30.65 -21.09
CA SER A 102 16.36 -31.61 -21.49
C SER A 102 14.98 -31.07 -21.17
N GLU A 103 14.80 -30.46 -19.99
CA GLU A 103 13.57 -29.73 -19.66
C GLU A 103 13.37 -28.51 -20.56
N ALA A 104 14.42 -27.74 -20.90
CA ALA A 104 14.32 -26.61 -21.83
C ALA A 104 14.11 -27.04 -23.28
N ILE A 105 14.49 -28.24 -23.72
CA ILE A 105 14.15 -28.74 -25.06
C ILE A 105 12.71 -29.29 -25.04
N CYS A 106 12.31 -30.06 -24.01
CA CYS A 106 10.90 -30.39 -23.80
C CYS A 106 10.03 -29.13 -23.73
N PHE A 107 10.47 -28.06 -23.06
CA PHE A 107 9.82 -26.75 -23.06
C PHE A 107 9.92 -26.04 -24.40
N ASN A 108 11.09 -25.95 -25.04
CA ASN A 108 11.26 -25.26 -26.33
C ASN A 108 10.63 -25.99 -27.51
N VAL A 109 10.21 -27.25 -27.35
CA VAL A 109 9.51 -28.03 -28.39
C VAL A 109 8.03 -28.19 -28.05
N LYS A 110 7.66 -28.40 -26.77
CA LYS A 110 6.25 -28.30 -26.33
C LYS A 110 5.70 -26.91 -26.56
N VAL A 111 6.48 -25.84 -26.35
CA VAL A 111 5.99 -24.47 -26.51
C VAL A 111 5.62 -24.19 -27.97
N PRO A 112 6.41 -24.44 -29.01
CA PRO A 112 5.96 -24.28 -30.39
C PRO A 112 4.72 -25.13 -30.72
N CYS A 113 4.67 -26.42 -30.38
CA CYS A 113 3.51 -27.26 -30.72
C CYS A 113 2.23 -26.86 -29.95
N TYR A 114 2.34 -26.47 -28.68
CA TYR A 114 1.23 -26.02 -27.84
C TYR A 114 0.82 -24.56 -28.14
N TYR A 115 1.76 -23.73 -28.60
CA TYR A 115 1.55 -22.31 -28.84
C TYR A 115 1.13 -22.01 -30.29
N LEU A 116 1.61 -22.74 -31.31
CA LEU A 116 1.24 -22.51 -32.71
C LEU A 116 -0.26 -22.75 -32.96
N HIS A 117 -0.87 -23.82 -32.41
CA HIS A 117 -2.17 -24.25 -32.92
C HIS A 117 -3.40 -23.64 -32.20
N ARG A 118 -3.34 -23.27 -30.91
CA ARG A 118 -4.54 -22.80 -30.18
C ARG A 118 -4.54 -21.33 -29.75
N ASN A 119 -3.36 -20.73 -29.52
CA ASN A 119 -3.26 -19.40 -28.89
C ASN A 119 -2.46 -18.36 -29.70
N LEU A 120 -1.34 -18.73 -30.36
CA LEU A 120 -0.71 -17.79 -31.30
C LEU A 120 -1.56 -17.55 -32.54
N GLY A 121 -2.36 -18.51 -33.02
CA GLY A 121 -3.24 -18.27 -34.18
C GLY A 121 -4.01 -16.95 -34.06
N ARG A 122 -4.66 -16.68 -32.93
CA ARG A 122 -5.44 -15.43 -32.75
C ARG A 122 -4.59 -14.18 -32.53
N LEU A 123 -3.48 -14.26 -31.80
CA LEU A 123 -2.57 -13.11 -31.61
C LEU A 123 -1.80 -12.77 -32.89
N TRP A 124 -1.33 -13.81 -33.60
CA TRP A 124 -0.70 -13.73 -34.91
C TRP A 124 -1.68 -13.20 -35.95
N ILE A 125 -2.93 -13.70 -35.97
CA ILE A 125 -4.02 -13.15 -36.80
C ILE A 125 -4.26 -11.68 -36.44
N CYS A 126 -4.38 -11.30 -35.17
CA CYS A 126 -4.60 -9.89 -34.79
C CYS A 126 -3.44 -9.00 -35.23
N LYS A 127 -2.19 -9.44 -35.07
CA LYS A 127 -1.01 -8.69 -35.48
C LYS A 127 -0.91 -8.58 -37.01
N HIS A 128 -1.16 -9.67 -37.73
CA HIS A 128 -1.18 -9.68 -39.19
C HIS A 128 -2.37 -8.88 -39.75
N LEU A 129 -3.53 -8.90 -39.09
CA LEU A 129 -4.66 -8.02 -39.43
C LEU A 129 -4.27 -6.57 -39.21
N HIS A 130 -3.61 -6.23 -38.11
CA HIS A 130 -3.17 -4.86 -37.85
C HIS A 130 -2.18 -4.39 -38.92
N GLU A 131 -1.20 -5.21 -39.29
CA GLU A 131 -0.26 -4.93 -40.38
C GLU A 131 -0.95 -4.83 -41.75
N LEU A 132 -1.91 -5.73 -42.04
CA LEU A 132 -2.73 -5.70 -43.24
C LEU A 132 -3.58 -4.42 -43.31
N GLY A 133 -4.21 -4.04 -42.20
CA GLY A 133 -4.98 -2.81 -42.07
C GLY A 133 -4.11 -1.57 -42.27
N LYS A 134 -2.85 -1.61 -41.84
CA LYS A 134 -1.88 -0.54 -42.10
C LYS A 134 -1.52 -0.45 -43.60
N LEU A 135 -1.26 -1.59 -44.25
CA LEU A 135 -0.95 -1.65 -45.67
C LEU A 135 -2.13 -1.18 -46.53
N CYS A 136 -3.35 -1.58 -46.17
CA CYS A 136 -4.57 -1.23 -46.90
C CYS A 136 -5.15 0.16 -46.54
N GLY A 137 -4.58 0.89 -45.57
CA GLY A 137 -5.10 2.19 -45.13
C GLY A 137 -6.46 2.11 -44.41
N LEU A 138 -6.74 0.99 -43.74
CA LEU A 138 -8.02 0.71 -43.08
C LEU A 138 -7.99 0.98 -41.56
N LEU A 139 -6.82 1.30 -40.99
CA LEU A 139 -6.68 1.64 -39.56
C LEU A 139 -7.30 3.01 -39.19
N PRO A 140 -7.70 3.22 -37.93
CA PRO A 140 -8.15 4.51 -37.42
C PRO A 140 -7.06 5.58 -37.61
N GLY A 141 -7.45 6.82 -37.92
CA GLY A 141 -6.49 7.93 -38.11
C GLY A 141 -5.71 7.95 -39.43
N SER A 142 -5.82 6.93 -40.29
CA SER A 142 -5.28 6.98 -41.66
C SER A 142 -6.14 7.85 -42.59
N PRO A 143 -5.54 8.57 -43.56
CA PRO A 143 -6.28 9.25 -44.63
C PRO A 143 -7.09 8.25 -45.48
N ASP A 144 -7.99 8.75 -46.32
CA ASP A 144 -8.78 7.89 -47.23
C ASP A 144 -7.86 6.99 -48.07
N PRO A 145 -8.26 5.73 -48.30
CA PRO A 145 -7.40 4.74 -48.94
C PRO A 145 -7.00 5.21 -50.34
N THR A 146 -5.69 5.21 -50.61
CA THR A 146 -5.14 5.60 -51.91
C THR A 146 -5.49 4.56 -52.99
N SER A 147 -5.46 4.96 -54.27
CA SER A 147 -5.76 4.04 -55.39
C SER A 147 -4.86 2.80 -55.41
N GLU A 148 -3.61 2.90 -54.95
CA GLU A 148 -2.68 1.76 -54.83
C GLU A 148 -3.12 0.79 -53.73
N GLN A 149 -3.60 1.31 -52.60
CA GLN A 149 -4.08 0.50 -51.48
C GLN A 149 -5.39 -0.21 -51.80
N LEU A 150 -6.30 0.45 -52.54
CA LEU A 150 -7.52 -0.19 -53.05
C LEU A 150 -7.19 -1.31 -54.05
N HIS A 151 -6.21 -1.09 -54.94
CA HIS A 151 -5.75 -2.13 -55.86
C HIS A 151 -5.13 -3.32 -55.11
N LEU A 152 -4.38 -3.08 -54.04
CA LEU A 152 -3.83 -4.11 -53.16
C LEU A 152 -4.94 -4.98 -52.54
N VAL A 153 -6.02 -4.35 -52.03
CA VAL A 153 -7.18 -5.06 -51.46
C VAL A 153 -7.88 -5.95 -52.49
N VAL A 154 -7.99 -5.49 -53.73
CA VAL A 154 -8.57 -6.29 -54.83
C VAL A 154 -7.68 -7.48 -55.18
N MET A 155 -6.35 -7.28 -55.28
CA MET A 155 -5.40 -8.36 -55.53
C MET A 155 -5.40 -9.40 -54.40
N LEU A 156 -5.46 -8.96 -53.15
CA LEU A 156 -5.56 -9.82 -51.99
C LEU A 156 -6.87 -10.63 -52.00
N SER A 157 -8.00 -9.97 -52.30
CA SER A 157 -9.30 -10.62 -52.40
C SER A 157 -9.35 -11.69 -53.49
N ALA A 158 -8.70 -11.44 -54.63
CA ALA A 158 -8.58 -12.40 -55.74
C ALA A 158 -7.66 -13.58 -55.38
N GLY A 159 -6.55 -13.32 -54.67
CA GLY A 159 -5.61 -14.36 -54.24
C GLY A 159 -6.14 -15.32 -53.18
N MET A 160 -7.18 -14.91 -52.43
CA MET A 160 -7.82 -15.77 -51.42
C MET A 160 -8.72 -16.87 -52.02
N GLY A 161 -9.06 -16.80 -53.32
CA GLY A 161 -9.92 -17.78 -54.01
C GLY A 161 -11.39 -17.71 -53.56
N ASP A 162 -12.32 -18.17 -54.40
CA ASP A 162 -13.74 -18.27 -54.05
C ASP A 162 -14.07 -19.70 -53.62
N ASN A 163 -14.72 -19.85 -52.46
CA ASN A 163 -15.14 -21.15 -51.95
C ASN A 163 -16.53 -21.49 -52.50
N GLU A 164 -16.65 -22.56 -53.28
CA GLU A 164 -17.94 -23.07 -53.81
C GLU A 164 -18.76 -23.88 -52.79
N ASN A 165 -18.62 -23.63 -51.48
CA ASN A 165 -19.34 -24.40 -50.47
C ASN A 165 -20.60 -23.68 -49.96
N ASN A 166 -21.74 -24.22 -50.36
CA ASN A 166 -23.11 -23.74 -50.17
C ASN A 166 -23.68 -23.88 -48.73
N ASN A 167 -22.84 -23.84 -47.69
CA ASN A 167 -23.31 -23.93 -46.30
C ASN A 167 -23.53 -22.53 -45.70
N GLN A 168 -24.68 -22.35 -45.03
CA GLN A 168 -25.26 -21.10 -44.53
C GLN A 168 -24.43 -20.32 -43.48
N GLN A 169 -23.17 -20.68 -43.21
CA GLN A 169 -22.28 -19.90 -42.35
C GLN A 169 -21.11 -19.34 -43.18
N PRO A 170 -20.91 -18.00 -43.19
CA PRO A 170 -19.81 -17.40 -43.94
C PRO A 170 -18.49 -17.94 -43.42
N THR A 171 -17.65 -18.42 -44.33
CA THR A 171 -16.32 -18.93 -43.98
C THR A 171 -15.44 -17.78 -43.45
N PRO A 172 -14.38 -18.04 -42.68
CA PRO A 172 -13.47 -16.99 -42.20
C PRO A 172 -12.88 -16.15 -43.34
N THR A 173 -12.70 -16.74 -44.51
CA THR A 173 -12.28 -16.06 -45.75
C THR A 173 -13.33 -15.10 -46.29
N ASP A 174 -14.62 -15.46 -46.22
CA ASP A 174 -15.72 -14.59 -46.67
C ASP A 174 -15.88 -13.38 -45.74
N ARG A 175 -15.78 -13.60 -44.43
CA ARG A 175 -15.80 -12.51 -43.43
C ARG A 175 -14.62 -11.57 -43.59
N LEU A 176 -13.43 -12.08 -43.92
CA LEU A 176 -12.26 -11.24 -44.17
C LEU A 176 -12.41 -10.43 -45.47
N LYS A 177 -12.93 -11.03 -46.55
CA LYS A 177 -13.25 -10.30 -47.79
C LYS A 177 -14.25 -9.16 -47.52
N GLU A 178 -15.31 -9.43 -46.77
CA GLU A 178 -16.30 -8.41 -46.38
C GLU A 178 -15.68 -7.31 -45.51
N ALA A 179 -14.83 -7.68 -44.54
CA ALA A 179 -14.13 -6.74 -43.69
C ALA A 179 -13.19 -5.81 -44.48
N LEU A 180 -12.51 -6.32 -45.52
CA LEU A 180 -11.59 -5.51 -46.34
C LEU A 180 -12.30 -4.52 -47.27
N CYS A 181 -13.60 -4.71 -47.55
CA CYS A 181 -14.38 -3.84 -48.43
C CYS A 181 -14.69 -2.46 -47.82
N SER A 182 -14.65 -2.32 -46.50
CA SER A 182 -14.96 -1.06 -45.81
C SER A 182 -14.08 -0.83 -44.59
N LYS A 183 -13.65 0.41 -44.39
CA LYS A 183 -12.91 0.85 -43.22
C LYS A 183 -13.66 0.57 -41.91
N THR A 184 -14.97 0.76 -41.89
CA THR A 184 -15.80 0.52 -40.69
C THR A 184 -15.95 -0.97 -40.39
N SER A 185 -16.16 -1.79 -41.43
CA SER A 185 -16.27 -3.25 -41.30
C SER A 185 -14.97 -3.88 -40.83
N PHE A 186 -13.83 -3.41 -41.36
CA PHE A 186 -12.51 -3.85 -40.92
C PHE A 186 -12.25 -3.55 -39.44
N GLN A 187 -12.57 -2.34 -39.00
CA GLN A 187 -12.37 -1.92 -37.62
C GLN A 187 -13.22 -2.72 -36.64
N GLN A 188 -14.49 -2.98 -36.96
CA GLN A 188 -15.37 -3.82 -36.15
C GLN A 188 -14.86 -5.26 -36.07
N TYR A 189 -14.45 -5.83 -37.21
CA TYR A 189 -13.93 -7.19 -37.27
C TYR A 189 -12.60 -7.33 -36.48
N TYR A 190 -11.73 -6.34 -36.56
CA TYR A 190 -10.49 -6.29 -35.76
C TYR A 190 -10.78 -6.24 -34.26
N LEU A 191 -11.72 -5.38 -33.83
CA LEU A 191 -12.10 -5.26 -32.42
C LEU A 191 -12.73 -6.56 -31.90
N GLU A 192 -13.64 -7.19 -32.66
CA GLU A 192 -14.25 -8.47 -32.29
C GLU A 192 -13.20 -9.56 -32.07
N LEU A 193 -12.25 -9.70 -33.01
CA LEU A 193 -11.17 -10.67 -32.91
C LEU A 193 -10.23 -10.39 -31.72
N ALA A 194 -9.87 -9.12 -31.49
CA ALA A 194 -8.98 -8.73 -30.41
C ALA A 194 -9.63 -8.92 -29.03
N GLU A 195 -10.92 -8.61 -28.87
CA GLU A 195 -11.67 -8.84 -27.64
C GLU A 195 -11.85 -10.33 -27.36
N LEU A 196 -12.20 -11.12 -28.37
CA LEU A 196 -12.31 -12.57 -28.27
C LEU A 196 -10.96 -13.21 -27.90
N ALA A 197 -9.86 -12.75 -28.50
CA ALA A 197 -8.51 -13.19 -28.18
C ALA A 197 -8.14 -12.83 -26.73
N MET A 198 -8.31 -11.58 -26.32
CA MET A 198 -8.06 -11.13 -24.96
C MET A 198 -8.88 -11.95 -23.93
N GLY A 199 -10.17 -12.19 -24.21
CA GLY A 199 -11.05 -13.00 -23.39
C GLY A 199 -10.52 -14.42 -23.21
N THR A 200 -10.14 -15.08 -24.31
CA THR A 200 -9.53 -16.43 -24.23
C THR A 200 -8.26 -16.46 -23.39
N TYR A 201 -7.37 -15.47 -23.52
CA TYR A 201 -6.16 -15.39 -22.71
C TYR A 201 -6.45 -15.17 -21.21
N LYS A 202 -7.49 -14.39 -20.88
CA LYS A 202 -7.95 -14.23 -19.50
C LYS A 202 -8.50 -15.54 -18.93
N HIS A 203 -9.33 -16.27 -19.68
CA HIS A 203 -9.88 -17.57 -19.24
C HIS A 203 -8.82 -18.64 -19.02
N ILE A 204 -7.75 -18.65 -19.83
CA ILE A 204 -6.63 -19.59 -19.71
C ILE A 204 -5.67 -19.19 -18.56
N GLY A 205 -5.87 -18.03 -17.93
CA GLY A 205 -5.01 -17.54 -16.85
C GLY A 205 -3.68 -16.92 -17.34
N ARG A 206 -3.53 -16.70 -18.65
CA ARG A 206 -2.34 -16.10 -19.26
C ARG A 206 -2.51 -14.57 -19.37
N LEU A 207 -2.57 -13.91 -18.22
CA LEU A 207 -2.88 -12.49 -18.09
C LEU A 207 -1.91 -11.56 -18.85
N ARG A 208 -0.63 -11.92 -18.99
CA ARG A 208 0.37 -11.09 -19.68
C ARG A 208 0.03 -10.84 -21.15
N PHE A 209 -0.40 -11.87 -21.87
CA PHE A 209 -0.80 -11.75 -23.28
C PHE A 209 -2.11 -10.98 -23.41
N ALA A 210 -3.04 -11.16 -22.47
CA ALA A 210 -4.25 -10.35 -22.41
C ALA A 210 -3.95 -8.86 -22.20
N ARG A 211 -2.97 -8.52 -21.34
CA ARG A 211 -2.53 -7.12 -21.13
C ARG A 211 -1.82 -6.55 -22.36
N LEU A 212 -1.04 -7.35 -23.08
CA LEU A 212 -0.40 -6.93 -24.32
C LEU A 212 -1.44 -6.56 -25.39
N ILE A 213 -2.42 -7.43 -25.64
CA ILE A 213 -3.55 -7.13 -26.55
C ILE A 213 -4.33 -5.91 -26.07
N GLY A 214 -4.56 -5.78 -24.76
CA GLY A 214 -5.21 -4.60 -24.17
C GLY A 214 -4.45 -3.30 -24.45
N ARG A 215 -3.12 -3.32 -24.46
CA ARG A 215 -2.29 -2.16 -24.79
C ARG A 215 -2.38 -1.79 -26.28
N ASP A 216 -2.39 -2.78 -27.17
CA ASP A 216 -2.60 -2.56 -28.60
C ASP A 216 -4.00 -1.98 -28.87
N LEU A 217 -5.02 -2.51 -28.18
CA LEU A 217 -6.38 -1.95 -28.19
C LEU A 217 -6.43 -0.53 -27.66
N ALA A 218 -5.66 -0.20 -26.62
CA ALA A 218 -5.59 1.17 -26.10
C ALA A 218 -5.03 2.16 -27.13
N ALA A 219 -4.00 1.75 -27.88
CA ALA A 219 -3.47 2.55 -28.99
C ALA A 219 -4.54 2.76 -30.08
N PHE A 220 -5.22 1.68 -30.48
CA PHE A 220 -6.30 1.73 -31.46
C PHE A 220 -7.46 2.65 -31.03
N TYR A 221 -7.94 2.53 -29.78
CA TYR A 221 -8.98 3.40 -29.24
C TYR A 221 -8.54 4.86 -29.10
N SER A 222 -7.24 5.11 -28.85
CA SER A 222 -6.70 6.47 -28.82
C SER A 222 -6.72 7.12 -30.21
N GLU A 223 -6.47 6.36 -31.27
CA GLU A 223 -6.55 6.81 -32.67
C GLU A 223 -8.00 7.00 -33.13
N LEU A 224 -8.95 6.22 -32.61
CA LEU A 224 -10.39 6.39 -32.86
C LEU A 224 -10.98 7.65 -32.21
N GLY A 225 -10.25 8.29 -31.29
CA GLY A 225 -10.72 9.42 -30.48
C GLY A 225 -11.47 9.01 -29.20
N GLU A 226 -11.65 7.71 -28.96
CA GLU A 226 -12.26 7.15 -27.75
C GLU A 226 -11.22 6.99 -26.62
N THR A 227 -10.59 8.09 -26.22
CA THR A 227 -9.53 8.10 -25.20
C THR A 227 -9.99 7.57 -23.83
N GLY A 228 -11.28 7.61 -23.52
CA GLY A 228 -11.85 7.05 -22.29
C GLY A 228 -11.65 5.53 -22.18
N LYS A 229 -11.94 4.78 -23.25
CA LYS A 229 -11.75 3.31 -23.27
C LYS A 229 -10.27 2.95 -23.21
N ALA A 230 -9.43 3.70 -23.94
CA ALA A 230 -7.98 3.51 -23.92
C ALA A 230 -7.39 3.61 -22.51
N VAL A 231 -7.83 4.59 -21.71
CA VAL A 231 -7.33 4.75 -20.33
C VAL A 231 -7.68 3.56 -19.44
N VAL A 232 -8.86 2.95 -19.62
CA VAL A 232 -9.23 1.74 -18.86
C VAL A 232 -8.25 0.61 -19.13
N PHE A 233 -7.93 0.32 -20.39
CA PHE A 233 -6.98 -0.72 -20.77
C PHE A 233 -5.56 -0.44 -20.25
N LEU A 234 -5.11 0.81 -20.31
CA LEU A 234 -3.78 1.22 -19.81
C LEU A 234 -3.67 1.15 -18.28
N MET A 235 -4.71 1.54 -17.53
CA MET A 235 -4.75 1.40 -16.08
C MET A 235 -4.68 -0.07 -15.64
N ASP A 236 -5.39 -0.92 -16.38
CA ASP A 236 -5.42 -2.35 -16.19
C ASP A 236 -4.05 -3.00 -16.43
N ALA A 237 -3.32 -2.55 -17.47
CA ALA A 237 -1.95 -2.97 -17.73
C ALA A 237 -0.98 -2.45 -16.66
N LEU A 238 -1.10 -1.18 -16.26
CA LEU A 238 -0.26 -0.56 -15.23
C LEU A 238 -0.33 -1.34 -13.91
N ARG A 239 -1.55 -1.65 -13.44
CA ARG A 239 -1.75 -2.43 -12.20
C ARG A 239 -1.01 -3.76 -12.24
N SER A 240 -1.12 -4.48 -13.35
CA SER A 240 -0.44 -5.77 -13.52
C SER A 240 1.08 -5.64 -13.59
N TYR A 241 1.63 -4.55 -14.13
CA TYR A 241 3.07 -4.29 -14.13
C TYR A 241 3.59 -3.92 -12.74
N GLU A 242 2.83 -3.14 -11.96
CA GLU A 242 3.16 -2.77 -10.58
C GLU A 242 3.15 -3.99 -9.65
N GLU A 243 2.11 -4.83 -9.72
CA GLU A 243 2.01 -6.08 -8.94
C GLU A 243 3.17 -7.05 -9.22
N GLN A 244 3.64 -7.09 -10.48
CA GLN A 244 4.72 -7.98 -10.91
C GLN A 244 6.12 -7.34 -10.81
N GLY A 245 6.22 -6.07 -10.41
CA GLY A 245 7.49 -5.35 -10.25
C GLY A 245 8.18 -4.93 -11.55
N TRP A 246 7.48 -4.85 -12.69
CA TRP A 246 8.03 -4.40 -13.98
C TRP A 246 8.07 -2.87 -14.04
N ARG A 247 9.06 -2.27 -13.39
CA ARG A 247 9.09 -0.81 -13.15
C ARG A 247 9.25 0.02 -14.43
N ASP A 248 10.07 -0.43 -15.38
CA ASP A 248 10.29 0.29 -16.65
C ASP A 248 9.02 0.32 -17.52
N LEU A 249 8.33 -0.82 -17.62
CA LEU A 249 7.06 -0.91 -18.35
C LEU A 249 5.97 -0.08 -17.66
N ALA A 250 5.91 -0.09 -16.33
CA ALA A 250 5.00 0.74 -15.57
C ALA A 250 5.26 2.25 -15.81
N ALA A 251 6.54 2.66 -15.81
CA ALA A 251 6.93 4.03 -16.11
C ALA A 251 6.50 4.46 -17.52
N GLN A 252 6.72 3.62 -18.53
CA GLN A 252 6.29 3.89 -19.90
C GLN A 252 4.76 4.00 -20.01
N THR A 253 4.02 3.09 -19.35
CA THR A 253 2.55 3.13 -19.34
C THR A 253 2.01 4.37 -18.62
N ARG A 254 2.69 4.87 -17.57
CA ARG A 254 2.31 6.14 -16.92
C ARG A 254 2.45 7.33 -17.87
N LEU A 255 3.47 7.38 -18.71
CA LEU A 255 3.63 8.43 -19.72
C LEU A 255 2.48 8.41 -20.75
N GLU A 256 2.11 7.23 -21.22
CA GLU A 256 0.97 7.05 -22.13
C GLU A 256 -0.36 7.48 -21.48
N LEU A 257 -0.56 7.16 -20.21
CA LEU A 257 -1.73 7.58 -19.44
C LEU A 257 -1.83 9.10 -19.26
N VAL A 258 -0.71 9.79 -19.02
CA VAL A 258 -0.70 11.26 -18.90
C VAL A 258 -1.01 11.94 -20.21
N ALA A 259 -0.47 11.43 -21.33
CA ALA A 259 -0.83 11.91 -22.65
C ALA A 259 -2.33 11.76 -22.92
N ALA A 260 -2.91 10.61 -22.53
CA ALA A 260 -4.36 10.38 -22.66
C ALA A 260 -5.19 11.28 -21.74
N ALA A 261 -4.77 11.51 -20.49
CA ALA A 261 -5.44 12.40 -19.55
C ALA A 261 -5.46 13.86 -20.05
N LYS A 262 -4.34 14.32 -20.63
CA LYS A 262 -4.25 15.65 -21.26
C LYS A 262 -5.20 15.80 -22.45
N LYS A 263 -5.31 14.77 -23.30
CA LYS A 263 -6.28 14.75 -24.41
C LYS A 263 -7.74 14.81 -23.94
N MET A 264 -8.06 14.19 -22.80
CA MET A 264 -9.40 14.20 -22.21
C MET A 264 -9.75 15.47 -21.42
N ASN A 265 -8.78 16.38 -21.22
CA ASN A 265 -8.92 17.56 -20.35
C ASN A 265 -9.31 17.22 -18.90
N ASP A 266 -8.95 16.02 -18.42
CA ASP A 266 -9.15 15.61 -17.02
C ASP A 266 -7.98 16.11 -16.19
N MET A 267 -8.09 17.36 -15.72
CA MET A 267 -7.00 18.06 -15.01
C MET A 267 -6.68 17.44 -13.64
N ASP A 268 -7.65 16.82 -12.96
CA ASP A 268 -7.43 16.14 -11.67
C ASP A 268 -6.55 14.90 -11.87
N ARG A 269 -6.91 14.05 -12.85
CA ARG A 269 -6.12 12.87 -13.19
C ARG A 269 -4.75 13.23 -13.74
N TYR A 270 -4.68 14.28 -14.56
CA TYR A 270 -3.42 14.81 -15.09
C TYR A 270 -2.48 15.24 -13.97
N THR A 271 -2.99 15.96 -12.96
CA THR A 271 -2.18 16.44 -11.81
C THR A 271 -1.66 15.28 -10.97
N LYS A 272 -2.52 14.30 -10.64
CA LYS A 272 -2.14 13.11 -9.86
C LYS A 272 -1.08 12.26 -10.56
N LEU A 273 -1.27 12.01 -11.85
CA LEU A 273 -0.31 11.24 -12.64
C LEU A 273 1.01 12.01 -12.82
N SER A 274 0.97 13.33 -13.01
CA SER A 274 2.18 14.17 -13.09
C SER A 274 3.01 14.11 -11.80
N ALA A 275 2.36 14.14 -10.63
CA ALA A 275 3.02 13.94 -9.34
C ALA A 275 3.68 12.55 -9.24
N THR A 276 2.97 11.51 -9.72
CA THR A 276 3.46 10.13 -9.68
C THR A 276 4.67 9.95 -10.60
N ILE A 277 4.66 10.56 -11.79
CA ILE A 277 5.79 10.55 -12.72
C ILE A 277 7.00 11.27 -12.14
N ALA A 278 6.81 12.44 -11.50
CA ALA A 278 7.90 13.17 -10.86
C ALA A 278 8.60 12.34 -9.76
N SER A 279 7.86 11.45 -9.09
CA SER A 279 8.39 10.53 -8.08
C SER A 279 9.01 9.22 -8.62
N THR A 280 8.81 8.89 -9.90
CA THR A 280 9.27 7.62 -10.50
C THR A 280 10.78 7.69 -10.78
N ALA A 281 11.58 6.78 -10.22
CA ALA A 281 13.05 6.83 -10.29
C ALA A 281 13.62 6.29 -11.61
N GLU A 282 12.86 5.46 -12.31
CA GLU A 282 13.22 4.80 -13.57
C GLU A 282 13.22 5.76 -14.78
N LEU A 283 12.61 6.94 -14.64
CA LEU A 283 12.54 7.96 -15.69
C LEU A 283 13.69 8.95 -15.60
N GLU A 284 14.11 9.46 -16.76
CA GLU A 284 15.13 10.51 -16.84
C GLU A 284 14.73 11.75 -16.04
N ILE A 285 15.72 12.38 -15.40
CA ILE A 285 15.50 13.53 -14.52
C ILE A 285 14.84 14.71 -15.24
N LEU A 286 15.13 14.88 -16.54
CA LEU A 286 14.52 15.92 -17.39
C LEU A 286 13.01 15.72 -17.52
N VAL A 287 12.57 14.48 -17.76
CA VAL A 287 11.15 14.14 -17.88
C VAL A 287 10.45 14.35 -16.54
N ARG A 288 11.09 13.98 -15.42
CA ARG A 288 10.55 14.18 -14.07
C ARG A 288 10.39 15.66 -13.72
N ASN A 289 11.39 16.49 -14.04
CA ASN A 289 11.35 17.93 -13.80
C ASN A 289 10.26 18.61 -14.65
N PHE A 290 10.11 18.21 -15.92
CA PHE A 290 9.04 18.72 -16.78
C PHE A 290 7.65 18.50 -16.18
N TYR A 291 7.35 17.27 -15.73
CA TYR A 291 6.05 16.98 -15.12
C TYR A 291 5.87 17.58 -13.72
N PHE A 292 6.97 17.84 -12.99
CA PHE A 292 6.92 18.60 -11.74
C PHE A 292 6.50 20.05 -11.98
N GLU A 293 7.04 20.71 -13.01
CA GLU A 293 6.68 22.08 -13.38
C GLU A 293 5.22 22.18 -13.85
N GLU A 294 4.76 21.25 -14.71
CA GLU A 294 3.37 21.20 -15.17
C GLU A 294 2.39 20.97 -13.99
N MET A 295 2.74 20.11 -13.03
CA MET A 295 1.96 19.92 -11.79
C MET A 295 1.85 21.23 -11.00
N MET A 296 2.97 21.92 -10.75
CA MET A 296 2.99 23.17 -10.01
C MET A 296 2.23 24.29 -10.73
N LYS A 297 2.21 24.28 -12.07
CA LYS A 297 1.40 25.20 -12.88
C LYS A 297 -0.10 24.93 -12.71
N CYS A 298 -0.55 23.69 -12.83
CA CYS A 298 -1.95 23.33 -12.61
C CYS A 298 -2.44 23.71 -11.20
N ILE A 299 -1.61 23.46 -10.17
CA ILE A 299 -1.93 23.82 -8.78
C ILE A 299 -2.04 25.34 -8.62
N ARG A 300 -1.11 26.13 -9.20
CA ARG A 300 -1.16 27.59 -9.16
C ARG A 300 -2.38 28.17 -9.89
N ASP A 301 -2.77 27.59 -11.02
CA ASP A 301 -3.95 28.02 -11.77
C ASP A 301 -5.27 27.69 -11.05
N GLU A 302 -5.30 26.62 -10.24
CA GLU A 302 -6.44 26.36 -9.33
C GLU A 302 -6.46 27.29 -8.12
N LEU A 303 -5.29 27.65 -7.59
CA LEU A 303 -5.15 28.56 -6.46
C LEU A 303 -5.48 30.01 -6.84
N SER A 304 -5.09 30.47 -8.03
CA SER A 304 -5.38 31.82 -8.51
C SER A 304 -6.88 32.04 -8.73
N LYS A 305 -7.62 31.01 -9.16
CA LYS A 305 -9.10 31.01 -9.21
C LYS A 305 -9.76 31.09 -7.83
N LYS A 306 -9.02 30.81 -6.75
CA LYS A 306 -9.49 30.82 -5.35
C LYS A 306 -8.98 32.04 -4.54
N SER A 307 -8.21 32.94 -5.16
CA SER A 307 -7.49 34.04 -4.51
C SER A 307 -8.25 35.37 -4.46
N GLU A 308 -9.58 35.37 -4.28
CA GLU A 308 -10.34 36.55 -3.88
C GLU A 308 -11.03 36.29 -2.54
N THR A 309 -10.36 36.63 -1.43
CA THR A 309 -10.85 36.40 -0.07
C THR A 309 -11.63 37.61 0.46
N ASN A 310 -12.90 37.70 0.05
CA ASN A 310 -13.96 37.68 1.07
C ASN A 310 -14.34 36.21 1.17
N THR A 311 -14.05 35.52 2.27
CA THR A 311 -14.26 34.06 2.39
C THR A 311 -15.73 33.70 2.17
N THR A 312 -16.06 33.37 0.92
CA THR A 312 -17.35 32.83 0.50
C THR A 312 -17.21 31.33 0.34
N ILE A 313 -17.98 30.56 1.11
CA ILE A 313 -18.14 29.12 0.88
C ILE A 313 -19.05 28.98 -0.34
N LEU A 314 -18.50 28.47 -1.44
CA LEU A 314 -19.27 28.14 -2.64
C LEU A 314 -19.90 26.75 -2.48
N LEU A 315 -21.21 26.71 -2.28
CA LEU A 315 -21.99 25.49 -2.32
C LEU A 315 -22.41 25.20 -3.77
N LYS A 316 -22.03 24.04 -4.29
CA LYS A 316 -22.52 23.53 -5.58
C LYS A 316 -23.38 22.30 -5.37
N THR A 317 -24.54 22.28 -5.99
CA THR A 317 -25.47 21.15 -5.94
C THR A 317 -25.24 20.18 -7.10
N SER A 318 -25.42 18.88 -6.87
CA SER A 318 -25.40 17.89 -7.95
C SER A 318 -26.70 17.89 -8.75
N SER A 319 -26.57 17.62 -10.06
CA SER A 319 -27.60 17.50 -11.11
C SER A 319 -29.05 17.83 -10.72
N GLY A 320 -29.46 19.09 -10.93
CA GLY A 320 -30.87 19.52 -10.99
C GLY A 320 -31.42 20.20 -9.74
N LEU A 321 -30.74 20.13 -8.60
CA LEU A 321 -31.15 20.82 -7.38
C LEU A 321 -30.84 22.33 -7.48
N LEU A 322 -31.86 23.18 -7.39
CA LEU A 322 -31.71 24.63 -7.28
C LEU A 322 -31.91 25.04 -5.81
N ILE A 323 -31.08 25.94 -5.28
CA ILE A 323 -31.12 26.40 -3.89
C ILE A 323 -31.05 27.93 -3.83
N ARG A 324 -31.63 28.51 -2.76
CA ARG A 324 -31.48 29.94 -2.40
C ARG A 324 -31.43 30.11 -0.88
N PHE A 325 -30.97 31.28 -0.42
CA PHE A 325 -31.11 31.67 0.99
C PHE A 325 -32.58 31.92 1.34
N ALA A 326 -33.00 31.55 2.55
CA ALA A 326 -34.38 31.77 3.00
C ALA A 326 -34.77 33.25 3.02
N ASP A 327 -33.81 34.14 3.26
CA ASP A 327 -34.01 35.59 3.43
C ASP A 327 -33.81 36.39 2.14
N ASP A 328 -33.55 35.74 1.01
CA ASP A 328 -33.22 36.39 -0.26
C ASP A 328 -34.20 35.97 -1.39
N ASP A 329 -34.78 36.94 -2.09
CA ASP A 329 -35.75 36.74 -3.18
C ASP A 329 -35.09 36.59 -4.56
N THR A 330 -33.79 36.29 -4.57
CA THR A 330 -33.02 36.00 -5.78
C THR A 330 -33.48 34.69 -6.44
N ALA A 331 -33.25 34.62 -7.76
CA ALA A 331 -33.57 33.45 -8.56
C ALA A 331 -32.78 32.22 -8.05
N MET A 332 -33.49 31.09 -7.88
CA MET A 332 -32.92 29.83 -7.41
C MET A 332 -31.76 29.41 -8.32
N SER A 333 -30.59 29.12 -7.75
CA SER A 333 -29.37 28.85 -8.51
C SER A 333 -28.72 27.54 -8.08
N ARG A 334 -27.82 27.01 -8.93
CA ARG A 334 -27.05 25.78 -8.62
C ARG A 334 -25.80 26.05 -7.79
N GLU A 335 -25.46 27.32 -7.61
CA GLU A 335 -24.22 27.78 -6.99
C GLU A 335 -24.56 28.90 -6.02
N LEU A 336 -24.29 28.68 -4.72
CA LEU A 336 -24.59 29.64 -3.67
C LEU A 336 -23.32 30.04 -2.93
N ASN A 337 -23.05 31.34 -2.88
CA ASN A 337 -21.89 31.90 -2.17
C ASN A 337 -22.30 32.32 -0.75
N ILE A 338 -21.90 31.55 0.26
CA ILE A 338 -22.12 31.88 1.67
C ILE A 338 -20.97 32.73 2.17
N LYS A 339 -21.24 34.01 2.45
CA LYS A 339 -20.30 34.87 3.18
C LYS A 339 -20.25 34.42 4.64
N VAL A 340 -19.11 33.93 5.09
CA VAL A 340 -18.94 33.49 6.48
C VAL A 340 -18.40 34.66 7.31
N PRO A 341 -19.12 35.13 8.35
CA PRO A 341 -18.60 36.15 9.26
C PRO A 341 -17.43 35.58 10.10
N ALA A 342 -16.66 36.44 10.75
CA ALA A 342 -15.64 35.98 11.70
C ALA A 342 -16.32 35.21 12.86
N LEU A 343 -16.08 33.90 12.94
CA LEU A 343 -16.67 33.00 13.93
C LEU A 343 -15.61 32.54 14.93
N GLU A 344 -16.02 32.32 16.18
CA GLU A 344 -15.18 31.74 17.21
C GLU A 344 -15.02 30.22 16.98
N PRO A 345 -13.90 29.60 17.41
CA PRO A 345 -13.70 28.16 17.31
C PRO A 345 -14.85 27.38 17.97
N PHE A 346 -15.26 26.27 17.38
CA PHE A 346 -16.36 25.40 17.86
C PHE A 346 -17.76 26.02 17.80
N GLN A 347 -17.94 27.16 17.13
CA GLN A 347 -19.29 27.67 16.82
C GLN A 347 -19.86 26.98 15.58
N THR A 348 -21.06 26.43 15.72
CA THR A 348 -21.89 26.02 14.60
C THR A 348 -22.61 27.24 14.04
N SER A 349 -22.26 27.65 12.82
CA SER A 349 -23.05 28.65 12.08
C SER A 349 -24.17 27.94 11.36
N LYS A 350 -25.40 28.45 11.44
CA LYS A 350 -26.57 27.85 10.80
C LYS A 350 -26.90 28.61 9.53
N VAL A 351 -27.00 27.90 8.42
CA VAL A 351 -27.44 28.47 7.15
C VAL A 351 -28.80 27.90 6.78
N TRP A 352 -29.73 28.78 6.44
CA TRP A 352 -31.11 28.44 6.09
C TRP A 352 -31.27 28.43 4.57
N LEU A 353 -31.55 27.25 4.02
CA LEU A 353 -31.69 27.04 2.58
C LEU A 353 -33.12 26.66 2.20
N THR A 354 -33.59 27.20 1.08
CA THR A 354 -34.89 26.88 0.50
C THR A 354 -34.71 26.05 -0.78
N CYS A 355 -35.51 25.00 -0.94
CA CYS A 355 -35.50 24.10 -2.10
C CYS A 355 -36.87 24.10 -2.81
N PRO A 356 -36.96 23.90 -4.14
CA PRO A 356 -38.20 24.04 -4.90
C PRO A 356 -39.28 22.99 -4.57
N TRP A 357 -38.87 21.85 -4.01
CA TRP A 357 -39.72 20.69 -3.75
C TRP A 357 -40.10 20.52 -2.28
N ARG A 358 -39.71 21.47 -1.42
CA ARG A 358 -39.99 21.43 0.02
C ARG A 358 -40.45 22.80 0.49
N GLU A 359 -41.66 22.88 1.03
CA GLU A 359 -42.20 24.13 1.60
C GLU A 359 -41.46 24.57 2.88
N ALA A 360 -40.80 23.64 3.56
CA ALA A 360 -40.04 23.90 4.77
C ALA A 360 -38.57 24.25 4.49
N VAL A 361 -38.10 25.34 5.10
CA VAL A 361 -36.70 25.78 5.10
C VAL A 361 -35.81 24.70 5.73
N THR A 362 -34.70 24.37 5.09
CA THR A 362 -33.73 23.37 5.55
C THR A 362 -32.57 24.05 6.26
N GLU A 363 -32.35 23.69 7.52
CA GLU A 363 -31.24 24.15 8.34
C GLU A 363 -29.99 23.32 8.04
N VAL A 364 -28.91 23.97 7.59
CA VAL A 364 -27.60 23.36 7.36
C VAL A 364 -26.64 23.86 8.44
N PRO A 365 -26.21 23.00 9.38
CA PRO A 365 -25.16 23.35 10.34
C PRO A 365 -23.80 23.35 9.65
N LEU A 366 -23.06 24.45 9.78
CA LEU A 366 -21.65 24.56 9.42
C LEU A 366 -20.81 24.47 10.70
N ASP A 367 -20.17 23.32 10.89
CA ASP A 367 -19.30 23.08 12.03
C ASP A 367 -17.85 23.43 11.69
N PHE A 368 -17.31 24.46 12.35
CA PHE A 368 -15.92 24.86 12.21
C PHE A 368 -15.07 24.29 13.34
N THR A 369 -14.13 23.42 13.00
CA THR A 369 -13.14 22.90 13.94
C THR A 369 -11.96 23.86 14.06
N PRO A 370 -11.35 23.99 15.25
CA PRO A 370 -10.12 24.79 15.39
C PRO A 370 -9.01 24.19 14.50
N PRO A 371 -8.04 25.01 14.05
CA PRO A 371 -6.93 24.55 13.20
C PRO A 371 -5.92 23.67 13.94
N MET A 372 -5.96 23.67 15.28
CA MET A 372 -5.08 22.89 16.13
C MET A 372 -5.78 22.45 17.41
N VAL A 373 -5.29 21.37 18.00
CA VAL A 373 -5.74 20.84 19.28
C VAL A 373 -4.55 20.77 20.23
N ALA A 374 -4.72 21.30 21.43
CA ALA A 374 -3.80 21.13 22.54
C ALA A 374 -4.20 19.90 23.37
N SER A 375 -3.21 19.09 23.70
CA SER A 375 -3.31 18.00 24.67
C SER A 375 -2.28 18.22 25.76
N TRP A 376 -2.65 18.02 27.02
CA TRP A 376 -1.75 18.26 28.14
C TRP A 376 -1.59 17.01 29.02
N ARG A 377 -0.46 16.93 29.73
CA ARG A 377 -0.14 15.86 30.68
C ARG A 377 0.56 16.43 31.90
N LEU A 378 0.16 15.97 33.08
CA LEU A 378 0.86 16.25 34.33
C LEU A 378 1.94 15.20 34.56
N LEU A 379 3.19 15.62 34.54
CA LEU A 379 4.36 14.82 34.87
C LEU A 379 4.79 15.10 36.31
N THR A 380 5.24 14.07 36.99
CA THR A 380 5.69 14.17 38.39
C THR A 380 7.11 13.65 38.50
N SER A 381 7.97 14.41 39.18
CA SER A 381 9.27 13.95 39.64
C SER A 381 9.37 14.13 41.13
N ASN A 382 9.27 13.03 41.88
CA ASN A 382 9.16 13.04 43.33
C ASN A 382 8.01 13.97 43.79
N THR A 383 8.29 15.13 44.36
CA THR A 383 7.29 16.13 44.75
C THR A 383 7.03 17.20 43.67
N ARG A 384 7.98 17.44 42.76
CA ARG A 384 7.89 18.44 41.69
C ARG A 384 6.86 18.03 40.63
N LYS A 385 6.24 19.03 40.01
CA LYS A 385 5.18 18.88 39.01
C LYS A 385 5.56 19.63 37.75
N PHE A 386 5.39 18.97 36.61
CA PHE A 386 5.66 19.54 35.29
C PHE A 386 4.44 19.39 34.42
N ILE A 387 4.09 20.44 33.70
CA ILE A 387 2.97 20.47 32.78
C ILE A 387 3.57 20.37 31.37
N HIS A 388 3.24 19.29 30.67
CA HIS A 388 3.64 19.07 29.29
C HIS A 388 2.43 19.30 28.39
N ILE A 389 2.55 20.22 27.43
CA ILE A 389 1.50 20.54 26.46
C ILE A 389 2.00 20.17 25.08
N THR A 390 1.21 19.40 24.34
CA THR A 390 1.48 19.00 22.97
C THR A 390 0.39 19.57 22.07
N LEU A 391 0.80 20.38 21.10
CA LEU A 391 -0.07 20.89 20.04
C LEU A 391 0.04 20.04 18.78
N LYS A 392 -1.11 19.79 18.16
CA LYS A 392 -1.23 19.04 16.90
C LYS A 392 -2.13 19.79 15.93
N SER A 393 -1.79 19.76 14.64
CA SER A 393 -2.66 20.26 13.58
C SER A 393 -3.83 19.30 13.38
N THR A 394 -5.03 19.85 13.22
CA THR A 394 -6.25 19.12 12.84
C THR A 394 -6.59 19.30 11.36
N VAL A 395 -5.81 20.11 10.64
CA VAL A 395 -6.04 20.43 9.24
C VAL A 395 -5.56 19.27 8.36
N VAL A 396 -6.43 18.82 7.45
CA VAL A 396 -6.15 17.71 6.52
C VAL A 396 -5.30 18.16 5.32
N HIS A 397 -5.31 19.45 4.99
CA HIS A 397 -4.50 20.04 3.93
C HIS A 397 -3.04 20.23 4.39
N LEU A 398 -2.09 20.21 3.44
CA LEU A 398 -0.66 20.48 3.68
C LEU A 398 -0.46 21.96 4.01
N VAL A 399 -0.67 22.32 5.28
CA VAL A 399 -0.47 23.67 5.81
C VAL A 399 0.46 23.57 7.01
N GLN A 400 1.43 24.49 7.08
CA GLN A 400 2.35 24.63 8.20
C GLN A 400 2.01 25.88 8.99
N PHE A 401 1.94 25.78 10.31
CA PHE A 401 1.69 26.87 11.23
C PHE A 401 2.95 27.18 12.03
N ALA A 402 3.43 28.42 11.96
CA ALA A 402 4.46 28.92 12.86
C ALA A 402 3.84 29.36 14.19
N LEU A 403 4.48 28.95 15.29
CA LEU A 403 4.06 29.27 16.65
C LEU A 403 5.01 30.31 17.26
N THR A 404 4.44 31.25 17.99
CA THR A 404 5.17 32.34 18.65
C THR A 404 4.57 32.62 20.03
N ASP A 405 5.41 33.05 20.97
CA ASP A 405 5.00 33.51 22.31
C ASP A 405 4.09 32.53 23.10
N PRO A 406 4.55 31.30 23.41
CA PRO A 406 3.79 30.36 24.24
C PRO A 406 3.76 30.82 25.71
N LYS A 407 2.56 30.87 26.31
CA LYS A 407 2.35 31.28 27.71
C LYS A 407 1.43 30.29 28.43
N LEU A 408 1.69 30.10 29.71
CA LEU A 408 0.86 29.28 30.60
C LEU A 408 0.58 30.05 31.89
N GLU A 409 -0.70 30.30 32.17
CA GLU A 409 -1.14 31.01 33.37
C GLU A 409 -1.92 30.05 34.28
N CYS A 410 -1.64 30.05 35.59
CA CYS A 410 -2.34 29.23 36.58
C CYS A 410 -3.07 30.12 37.60
N ASP A 411 -4.38 29.92 37.78
CA ASP A 411 -5.27 30.72 38.64
C ASP A 411 -5.14 32.25 38.40
N GLY A 412 -4.79 32.65 37.18
CA GLY A 412 -4.58 34.06 36.79
C GLY A 412 -3.23 34.66 37.20
N ASN A 413 -2.30 33.85 37.72
CA ASN A 413 -0.96 34.28 38.11
C ASN A 413 0.13 33.56 37.30
N ASN A 414 1.03 34.33 36.69
CA ASN A 414 2.17 33.79 35.93
C ASN A 414 3.33 33.33 36.83
N ASP A 415 3.44 33.87 38.04
CA ASP A 415 4.53 33.55 38.98
C ASP A 415 4.43 32.13 39.60
N MET A 416 3.31 31.43 39.36
CA MET A 416 3.12 30.05 39.84
C MET A 416 3.82 29.02 38.95
N VAL A 417 4.34 29.42 37.80
CA VAL A 417 4.83 28.52 36.76
C VAL A 417 6.19 29.01 36.24
N ALA A 418 7.18 28.13 36.21
CA ALA A 418 8.47 28.37 35.57
C ALA A 418 8.46 27.81 34.14
N ASP A 419 8.84 28.65 33.18
CA ASP A 419 9.03 28.25 31.79
C ASP A 419 10.31 27.43 31.61
N LEU A 420 10.16 26.20 31.10
CA LEU A 420 11.27 25.29 30.79
C LEU A 420 11.46 25.09 29.27
N ASN A 421 10.82 25.92 28.44
CA ASN A 421 10.93 25.84 27.00
C ASN A 421 12.34 26.28 26.51
N PRO A 422 12.80 25.75 25.36
CA PRO A 422 14.06 26.17 24.76
C PRO A 422 14.02 27.66 24.39
N LYS A 423 15.04 28.43 24.77
CA LYS A 423 15.11 29.87 24.49
C LYS A 423 15.35 30.21 23.00
N ASN A 424 15.72 29.22 22.17
CA ASN A 424 15.87 29.36 20.72
C ASN A 424 14.57 28.93 20.00
N SER A 425 13.44 29.54 20.33
CA SER A 425 12.10 29.10 19.92
C SER A 425 11.51 29.82 18.69
N ASP A 426 12.30 30.64 17.97
CA ASP A 426 11.84 31.41 16.80
C ASP A 426 11.32 30.58 15.62
N HIS A 427 11.49 29.25 15.64
CA HIS A 427 11.12 28.33 14.56
C HIS A 427 10.28 27.14 15.03
N MET A 428 9.41 27.30 16.03
CA MET A 428 8.46 26.24 16.38
C MET A 428 7.34 26.17 15.36
N MET A 429 7.18 25.00 14.72
CA MET A 429 6.21 24.76 13.66
C MET A 429 5.29 23.58 13.99
N ILE A 430 4.06 23.62 13.50
CA ILE A 430 3.14 22.48 13.45
C ILE A 430 2.76 22.26 11.99
N ALA A 431 2.75 21.02 11.53
CA ALA A 431 2.32 20.68 10.18
C ALA A 431 1.33 19.51 10.21
N SER A 432 0.56 19.36 9.13
CA SER A 432 -0.41 18.26 8.97
C SER A 432 0.24 16.91 8.63
N ASP A 433 1.56 16.87 8.41
CA ASP A 433 2.38 15.67 8.20
C ASP A 433 2.64 14.85 9.48
N GLY A 434 2.13 15.29 10.63
CA GLY A 434 2.36 14.68 11.93
C GLY A 434 3.37 15.43 12.80
N THR A 435 3.94 16.54 12.33
CA THR A 435 4.82 17.41 13.12
C THR A 435 4.03 18.06 14.27
N THR A 436 4.43 17.76 15.51
CA THR A 436 3.80 18.28 16.73
C THR A 436 4.75 19.19 17.50
N ALA A 437 4.23 20.29 18.06
CA ALA A 437 4.98 21.14 18.98
C ALA A 437 4.74 20.71 20.43
N SER A 438 5.81 20.66 21.24
CA SER A 438 5.75 20.31 22.65
C SER A 438 6.33 21.42 23.50
N PHE A 439 5.63 21.76 24.58
CA PHE A 439 6.02 22.78 25.54
C PHE A 439 6.00 22.22 26.96
N MET A 440 6.89 22.72 27.81
CA MET A 440 7.06 22.25 29.18
C MET A 440 7.18 23.40 30.17
N TRP A 441 6.45 23.28 31.27
CA TRP A 441 6.50 24.19 32.40
C TRP A 441 6.65 23.42 33.72
N GLU A 442 7.27 24.05 34.71
CA GLU A 442 7.29 23.56 36.09
C GLU A 442 6.31 24.34 36.96
N LEU A 443 5.54 23.65 37.79
CA LEU A 443 4.68 24.28 38.79
C LEU A 443 5.48 24.57 40.07
N LEU A 444 5.59 25.83 40.45
CA LEU A 444 6.39 26.32 41.59
C LEU A 444 5.62 26.33 42.93
N LYS A 445 4.34 25.95 42.93
CA LYS A 445 3.52 25.85 44.13
C LYS A 445 4.04 24.77 45.08
N ASP A 446 4.04 25.03 46.38
CA ASP A 446 4.45 24.04 47.39
C ASP A 446 3.57 22.78 47.29
N PRO A 447 4.14 21.62 46.90
CA PRO A 447 3.40 20.39 46.66
C PRO A 447 2.84 19.73 47.94
N LEU A 448 3.15 20.28 49.12
CA LEU A 448 2.78 19.73 50.43
C LEU A 448 1.49 20.30 51.01
N VAL A 449 0.93 21.34 50.40
CA VAL A 449 -0.37 21.93 50.77
C VAL A 449 -1.46 21.31 49.89
N LYS A 450 -2.49 20.69 50.50
CA LYS A 450 -3.68 20.24 49.78
C LYS A 450 -4.37 21.45 49.15
N GLY A 451 -4.11 21.72 47.88
CA GLY A 451 -4.83 22.72 47.11
C GLY A 451 -6.07 22.14 46.45
N GLY A 452 -7.09 22.96 46.27
CA GLY A 452 -8.25 22.65 45.44
C GLY A 452 -7.89 22.54 43.94
N PRO A 453 -8.89 22.29 43.07
CA PRO A 453 -8.70 22.27 41.63
C PRO A 453 -8.12 23.62 41.16
N MET A 454 -7.06 23.57 40.35
CA MET A 454 -6.37 24.74 39.82
C MET A 454 -6.76 24.92 38.36
N LYS A 455 -7.11 26.14 37.94
CA LYS A 455 -7.44 26.44 36.55
C LYS A 455 -6.19 26.92 35.83
N ALA A 456 -5.81 26.26 34.74
CA ALA A 456 -4.68 26.64 33.92
C ALA A 456 -5.15 27.05 32.52
N THR A 457 -4.55 28.09 31.96
CA THR A 457 -4.86 28.58 30.62
C THR A 457 -3.58 28.63 29.80
N PHE A 458 -3.51 27.80 28.78
CA PHE A 458 -2.42 27.83 27.79
C PHE A 458 -2.79 28.77 26.65
N SER A 459 -1.87 29.64 26.25
CA SER A 459 -2.02 30.52 25.09
C SER A 459 -0.78 30.50 24.20
N VAL A 460 -0.98 30.58 22.88
CA VAL A 460 0.11 30.66 21.89
C VAL A 460 -0.38 31.40 20.65
N ASN A 461 0.48 32.20 20.03
CA ASN A 461 0.15 32.85 18.76
C ASN A 461 0.55 31.95 17.59
N TYR A 462 -0.36 31.72 16.65
CA TYR A 462 -0.12 30.92 15.45
C TYR A 462 -0.32 31.74 14.18
N ARG A 463 0.46 31.41 13.14
CA ARG A 463 0.27 31.95 11.79
C ARG A 463 0.52 30.88 10.72
N PRO A 464 -0.28 30.81 9.65
CA PRO A 464 0.09 30.02 8.48
C PRO A 464 1.42 30.51 7.90
N SER A 465 2.26 29.58 7.42
CA SER A 465 3.58 29.92 6.87
C SER A 465 3.50 30.74 5.59
N ASP A 466 2.41 30.57 4.84
CA ASP A 466 2.19 31.18 3.53
C ASP A 466 1.62 32.61 3.61
N VAL A 467 1.22 33.08 4.80
CA VAL A 467 0.55 34.38 4.97
C VAL A 467 1.40 35.29 5.85
N GLU A 468 1.79 36.45 5.30
CA GLU A 468 2.40 37.54 6.07
C GLU A 468 1.31 38.32 6.82
N GLY A 469 1.41 38.37 8.15
CA GLY A 469 0.45 39.05 9.02
C GLY A 469 0.67 38.79 10.52
N PRO A 470 -0.06 39.49 11.42
CA PRO A 470 0.03 39.25 12.85
C PRO A 470 -0.49 37.84 13.21
N GLY A 471 0.18 37.18 14.15
CA GLY A 471 -0.25 35.88 14.67
C GLY A 471 -1.62 35.96 15.34
N ARG A 472 -2.43 34.92 15.19
CA ARG A 472 -3.72 34.78 15.87
C ARG A 472 -3.51 34.05 17.20
N PRO A 473 -4.14 34.48 18.31
CA PRO A 473 -4.03 33.77 19.57
C PRO A 473 -4.84 32.47 19.52
N PHE A 474 -4.27 31.39 20.04
CA PHE A 474 -4.94 30.15 20.36
C PHE A 474 -4.90 29.96 21.88
N THR A 475 -6.06 29.72 22.49
CA THR A 475 -6.20 29.58 23.95
C THR A 475 -6.87 28.26 24.30
N CYS A 476 -6.31 27.55 25.28
CA CYS A 476 -6.84 26.28 25.78
C CYS A 476 -6.87 26.28 27.32
N PRO A 477 -8.05 26.47 27.93
CA PRO A 477 -8.22 26.33 29.37
C PRO A 477 -8.35 24.85 29.77
N PHE A 478 -7.76 24.47 30.90
CA PHE A 478 -7.88 23.13 31.48
C PHE A 478 -7.75 23.16 33.01
N ASP A 479 -8.36 22.18 33.67
CA ASP A 479 -8.34 22.05 35.13
C ASP A 479 -7.32 21.00 35.60
N ILE A 480 -6.46 21.39 36.53
CA ILE A 480 -5.49 20.51 37.18
C ILE A 480 -6.05 20.08 38.54
N GLN A 481 -6.38 18.79 38.65
CA GLN A 481 -6.86 18.17 39.87
C GLN A 481 -5.81 17.21 40.44
N ASP A 482 -5.88 16.94 41.75
CA ASP A 482 -5.10 15.90 42.42
C ASP A 482 -3.58 15.93 42.13
N TYR A 483 -3.00 17.11 42.05
CA TYR A 483 -1.58 17.31 41.76
C TYR A 483 -0.67 17.15 42.98
N THR A 484 -1.16 16.65 44.12
CA THR A 484 -0.33 16.38 45.30
C THR A 484 0.15 14.93 45.26
N THR A 485 1.47 14.71 45.36
CA THR A 485 2.03 13.34 45.35
C THR A 485 1.87 12.70 46.71
N LEU A 486 1.13 11.60 46.76
CA LEU A 486 0.79 10.85 47.97
C LEU A 486 1.70 9.64 48.16
N PHE A 487 2.08 8.97 47.07
CA PHE A 487 2.87 7.73 47.11
C PHE A 487 4.05 7.77 46.16
N VAL A 488 5.18 7.25 46.63
CA VAL A 488 6.38 6.98 45.83
C VAL A 488 6.59 5.48 45.77
N ILE A 489 6.61 4.95 44.56
CA ILE A 489 6.85 3.53 44.30
C ILE A 489 8.27 3.37 43.76
N ARG A 490 9.06 2.55 44.45
CA ARG A 490 10.39 2.13 44.01
C ARG A 490 10.36 0.66 43.65
N THR A 491 10.96 0.33 42.52
CA THR A 491 11.09 -1.04 42.04
C THR A 491 12.57 -1.35 41.86
N LYS A 492 12.99 -2.53 42.30
CA LYS A 492 14.36 -3.02 42.17
C LYS A 492 14.31 -4.51 41.85
N LEU A 493 15.10 -4.93 40.87
CA LEU A 493 15.29 -6.35 40.58
C LEU A 493 16.62 -6.78 41.19
N GLU A 494 16.59 -7.81 42.02
CA GLU A 494 17.76 -8.42 42.63
C GLU A 494 17.94 -9.86 42.13
N PRO A 495 19.19 -10.31 41.95
CA PRO A 495 19.47 -11.69 41.57
C PRO A 495 19.08 -12.67 42.70
N SER A 496 18.88 -13.94 42.36
CA SER A 496 18.58 -14.97 43.36
C SER A 496 19.77 -15.25 44.26
N LYS A 497 19.50 -15.73 45.49
CA LYS A 497 20.53 -16.04 46.50
C LYS A 497 21.61 -16.96 45.90
N GLY A 498 22.84 -16.45 45.81
CA GLY A 498 23.99 -17.17 45.23
C GLY A 498 24.37 -16.76 43.79
N SER A 499 23.70 -15.78 43.20
CA SER A 499 24.05 -15.21 41.89
C SER A 499 24.31 -13.70 41.98
N ASP A 500 25.33 -13.22 41.27
CA ASP A 500 25.69 -11.79 41.27
C ASP A 500 24.92 -10.98 40.22
N PHE A 501 24.30 -11.64 39.25
CA PHE A 501 23.63 -11.01 38.11
C PHE A 501 22.30 -11.69 37.80
N CYS A 502 21.31 -10.90 37.34
CA CYS A 502 20.06 -11.43 36.80
C CYS A 502 20.34 -12.08 35.43
N ARG A 503 19.87 -13.31 35.22
CA ARG A 503 20.04 -14.04 33.95
C ARG A 503 18.68 -14.43 33.37
N ALA A 504 18.62 -14.48 32.04
CA ALA A 504 17.44 -14.97 31.34
C ALA A 504 17.19 -16.44 31.72
N SER A 505 15.91 -16.79 31.88
CA SER A 505 15.45 -18.11 32.31
C SER A 505 15.86 -18.53 33.74
N GLN A 506 16.27 -17.58 34.58
CA GLN A 506 16.53 -17.81 36.01
C GLN A 506 15.61 -16.97 36.90
N MET A 507 15.18 -17.54 38.03
CA MET A 507 14.36 -16.83 39.02
C MET A 507 15.17 -15.68 39.64
N CYS A 508 14.56 -14.50 39.71
CA CYS A 508 15.08 -13.27 40.31
C CYS A 508 14.04 -12.72 41.29
N CYS A 509 14.47 -11.89 42.24
CA CYS A 509 13.59 -11.29 43.23
C CYS A 509 13.27 -9.83 42.84
N LEU A 510 12.00 -9.53 42.57
CA LEU A 510 11.51 -8.17 42.37
C LEU A 510 11.09 -7.60 43.73
N GLN A 511 11.83 -6.60 44.20
CA GLN A 511 11.50 -5.81 45.38
C GLN A 511 10.70 -4.57 44.99
N LEU A 512 9.50 -4.47 45.54
CA LEU A 512 8.60 -3.34 45.40
C LEU A 512 8.51 -2.62 46.74
N SER A 513 8.80 -1.32 46.77
CA SER A 513 8.72 -0.49 47.97
C SER A 513 7.73 0.64 47.74
N VAL A 514 6.67 0.68 48.54
CA VAL A 514 5.63 1.71 48.50
C VAL A 514 5.80 2.61 49.72
N GLN A 515 6.17 3.86 49.49
CA GLN A 515 6.33 4.86 50.55
C GLN A 515 5.26 5.93 50.43
N ARG A 516 4.61 6.25 51.55
CA ARG A 516 3.69 7.39 51.65
C ARG A 516 4.47 8.68 51.91
N VAL A 517 4.22 9.71 51.11
CA VAL A 517 4.83 11.04 51.28
C VAL A 517 4.08 11.79 52.39
N ARG A 518 4.80 12.42 53.32
CA ARG A 518 4.20 13.24 54.38
C ARG A 518 3.55 14.47 53.75
N VAL A 519 2.23 14.58 53.87
CA VAL A 519 1.47 15.80 53.55
C VAL A 519 1.17 16.51 54.87
N LEU A 520 1.40 17.82 54.94
CA LEU A 520 1.35 18.59 56.20
C LEU A 520 -0.02 18.55 56.91
N THR A 521 -1.08 18.13 56.23
CA THR A 521 -2.46 18.14 56.73
C THR A 521 -3.03 16.76 57.10
N MET A 522 -2.24 15.68 57.10
CA MET A 522 -2.71 14.34 57.47
C MET A 522 -1.88 13.75 58.61
N GLU A 523 -2.51 13.60 59.78
CA GLU A 523 -1.98 12.76 60.85
C GLU A 523 -1.88 11.31 60.32
N CYS A 524 -0.66 10.79 60.21
CA CYS A 524 -0.41 9.44 59.70
C CYS A 524 0.52 8.70 60.65
N THR A 525 0.08 7.52 61.11
CA THR A 525 0.71 6.75 62.19
C THR A 525 1.91 5.91 61.77
N SER A 526 2.23 5.79 60.47
CA SER A 526 3.49 5.21 60.01
C SER A 526 3.94 5.81 58.67
N THR A 527 5.23 6.14 58.57
CA THR A 527 5.90 6.64 57.35
C THR A 527 6.91 5.65 56.78
N GLU A 528 6.93 4.44 57.34
CA GLU A 528 7.81 3.38 56.91
C GLU A 528 7.38 2.82 55.55
N PRO A 529 8.34 2.57 54.64
CA PRO A 529 8.03 1.97 53.36
C PRO A 529 7.51 0.54 53.53
N GLN A 530 6.39 0.23 52.89
CA GLN A 530 5.91 -1.15 52.79
C GLN A 530 6.63 -1.85 51.64
N ASN A 531 7.33 -2.94 51.95
CA ASN A 531 8.08 -3.72 50.98
C ASN A 531 7.34 -5.01 50.63
N VAL A 532 7.25 -5.32 49.33
CA VAL A 532 6.68 -6.55 48.79
C VAL A 532 7.74 -7.19 47.90
N THR A 533 8.01 -8.47 48.13
CA THR A 533 8.94 -9.29 47.35
C THR A 533 8.18 -10.24 46.46
N LEU A 534 8.49 -10.27 45.17
CA LEU A 534 7.89 -11.17 44.18
C LEU A 534 8.98 -11.95 43.45
N ASP A 535 8.77 -13.24 43.26
CA ASP A 535 9.67 -14.06 42.45
C ASP A 535 9.28 -13.95 40.96
N VAL A 536 10.21 -13.50 40.13
CA VAL A 536 10.00 -13.23 38.70
C VAL A 536 11.10 -13.85 37.85
N MET A 537 10.79 -14.24 36.62
CA MET A 537 11.78 -14.79 35.68
C MET A 537 11.83 -13.93 34.41
N PRO A 538 12.96 -13.26 34.10
CA PRO A 538 13.12 -12.61 32.81
C PRO A 538 13.33 -13.66 31.72
N LEU A 539 12.57 -13.55 30.62
CA LEU A 539 12.61 -14.54 29.53
C LEU A 539 13.64 -14.21 28.44
N VAL A 540 14.10 -12.95 28.40
CA VAL A 540 14.97 -12.43 27.34
C VAL A 540 16.17 -11.73 27.98
N ALA A 541 17.33 -11.82 27.35
CA ALA A 541 18.55 -11.11 27.76
C ALA A 541 18.60 -9.68 27.15
N GLY A 542 19.33 -8.78 27.79
CA GLY A 542 19.48 -7.39 27.38
C GLY A 542 19.00 -6.39 28.43
N TYR A 543 18.81 -5.14 28.01
CA TYR A 543 18.33 -4.07 28.88
C TYR A 543 16.80 -4.06 28.93
N LEU A 544 16.23 -4.68 29.95
CA LEU A 544 14.78 -4.79 30.12
C LEU A 544 14.24 -3.62 30.96
N PRO A 545 13.10 -3.02 30.58
CA PRO A 545 12.43 -2.04 31.42
C PRO A 545 11.87 -2.68 32.69
N LEU A 546 11.94 -1.99 33.82
CA LEU A 546 11.28 -2.45 35.04
C LEU A 546 9.75 -2.49 34.89
N PRO A 547 9.06 -3.48 35.48
CA PRO A 547 7.63 -3.60 35.36
C PRO A 547 6.91 -2.40 35.98
N THR A 548 5.89 -1.89 35.28
CA THR A 548 5.03 -0.82 35.79
C THR A 548 4.02 -1.38 36.78
N VAL A 549 4.13 -0.96 38.04
CA VAL A 549 3.17 -1.33 39.09
C VAL A 549 2.01 -0.36 39.09
N ARG A 550 0.77 -0.84 39.07
CA ARG A 550 -0.43 0.00 39.22
C ARG A 550 -0.93 -0.06 40.65
N LEU A 551 -1.01 1.09 41.31
CA LEU A 551 -1.58 1.23 42.65
C LEU A 551 -3.04 1.67 42.53
N SER A 552 -3.92 1.06 43.34
CA SER A 552 -5.35 1.40 43.40
C SER A 552 -5.81 1.42 44.86
N LYS A 553 -6.75 2.30 45.18
CA LYS A 553 -7.45 2.34 46.46
C LYS A 553 -8.48 1.22 46.51
N TYR A 554 -8.44 0.43 47.57
CA TYR A 554 -9.45 -0.60 47.84
C TYR A 554 -10.61 -0.02 48.63
N ILE A 555 -11.83 -0.21 48.12
CA ILE A 555 -13.08 0.19 48.78
C ILE A 555 -13.83 -1.09 49.14
N ALA A 556 -13.91 -1.39 50.44
CA ALA A 556 -14.65 -2.52 50.96
C ALA A 556 -16.17 -2.33 50.81
N ALA A 557 -16.92 -3.42 50.64
CA ALA A 557 -18.37 -3.37 50.60
C ALA A 557 -18.94 -2.98 51.98
N ASN A 558 -19.90 -2.06 52.00
CA ASN A 558 -20.54 -1.62 53.23
C ASN A 558 -21.56 -2.68 53.69
N THR A 559 -21.42 -3.23 54.88
CA THR A 559 -22.24 -4.33 55.41
C THR A 559 -23.53 -3.89 56.10
N LYS A 560 -23.96 -2.63 55.93
CA LYS A 560 -25.21 -2.12 56.49
C LYS A 560 -26.29 -2.02 55.41
N ASP A 561 -27.28 -2.91 55.53
CA ASP A 561 -28.55 -3.03 54.78
C ASP A 561 -28.50 -3.60 53.34
N PRO A 562 -28.67 -4.93 53.17
CA PRO A 562 -28.52 -5.63 51.89
C PRO A 562 -29.73 -5.50 50.92
N LYS A 563 -30.69 -4.60 51.16
CA LYS A 563 -31.95 -4.55 50.38
C LYS A 563 -32.17 -3.29 49.54
N LYS A 564 -31.20 -2.37 49.40
CA LYS A 564 -31.45 -1.16 48.59
C LYS A 564 -30.40 -0.76 47.54
N ASP A 565 -29.19 -1.30 47.55
CA ASP A 565 -28.16 -0.82 46.61
C ASP A 565 -27.41 -1.94 45.88
N ILE A 566 -27.67 -2.05 44.57
CA ILE A 566 -26.94 -2.92 43.62
C ILE A 566 -25.48 -2.42 43.42
N SER A 567 -25.11 -1.28 44.01
CA SER A 567 -23.77 -0.69 43.94
C SER A 567 -22.79 -1.18 45.03
N ALA A 568 -23.20 -2.09 45.92
CA ALA A 568 -22.43 -2.54 47.08
C ALA A 568 -21.46 -3.71 46.79
N HIS A 569 -20.68 -3.64 45.71
CA HIS A 569 -19.59 -4.60 45.46
C HIS A 569 -18.23 -3.97 45.79
N PRO A 570 -17.27 -4.74 46.35
CA PRO A 570 -15.93 -4.20 46.63
C PRO A 570 -15.30 -3.72 45.32
N ARG A 571 -14.80 -2.47 45.31
CA ARG A 571 -14.29 -1.83 44.11
C ARG A 571 -12.87 -1.31 44.29
N LEU A 572 -12.10 -1.38 43.21
CA LEU A 572 -10.78 -0.79 43.11
C LEU A 572 -10.88 0.54 42.37
N GLU A 573 -10.40 1.61 43.00
CA GLU A 573 -10.40 2.95 42.44
C GLU A 573 -8.95 3.37 42.13
N PRO A 574 -8.59 3.69 40.87
CA PRO A 574 -7.23 4.08 40.53
C PRO A 574 -6.90 5.45 41.13
N PHE A 575 -5.63 5.67 41.49
CA PHE A 575 -5.14 6.99 41.85
C PHE A 575 -5.02 7.90 40.62
N SER A 576 -5.20 9.20 40.81
CA SER A 576 -4.99 10.21 39.79
C SER A 576 -3.50 10.28 39.38
N PRO A 577 -3.16 10.60 38.11
CA PRO A 577 -1.77 10.55 37.62
C PRO A 577 -0.76 11.39 38.42
N GLY A 578 -1.19 12.46 39.10
CA GLY A 578 -0.35 13.32 39.94
C GLY A 578 -0.06 12.76 41.36
N GLN A 579 -0.82 11.76 41.80
CA GLN A 579 -0.79 11.25 43.18
C GLN A 579 0.26 10.15 43.41
N VAL A 580 0.67 9.44 42.35
CA VAL A 580 1.60 8.31 42.45
C VAL A 580 2.82 8.58 41.56
N TYR A 581 4.00 8.61 42.18
CA TYR A 581 5.27 8.73 41.47
C TYR A 581 5.97 7.38 41.37
N HIS A 582 6.37 7.00 40.16
CA HIS A 582 7.14 5.78 39.89
C HIS A 582 8.61 6.11 39.66
N ALA A 583 9.45 5.93 40.69
CA ALA A 583 10.88 6.26 40.61
C ALA A 583 11.67 5.33 39.66
N GLY A 584 11.15 4.13 39.38
CA GLY A 584 11.79 3.12 38.52
C GLY A 584 11.37 3.15 37.05
N LYS A 585 10.42 4.00 36.64
CA LYS A 585 9.76 3.91 35.31
C LYS A 585 10.72 4.11 34.11
N ALA A 586 11.83 4.82 34.32
CA ALA A 586 12.86 5.05 33.30
C ALA A 586 14.12 4.20 33.49
N LYS A 587 14.16 3.31 34.48
CA LYS A 587 15.33 2.45 34.74
C LYS A 587 15.19 1.16 33.95
N GLN A 588 16.30 0.75 33.34
CA GLN A 588 16.45 -0.56 32.73
C GLN A 588 17.36 -1.43 33.60
N VAL A 589 17.09 -2.74 33.60
CA VAL A 589 17.93 -3.73 34.25
C VAL A 589 18.62 -4.54 33.18
N HIS A 590 19.93 -4.71 33.31
CA HIS A 590 20.71 -5.56 32.42
C HIS A 590 20.55 -7.02 32.84
N VAL A 591 19.96 -7.83 31.96
CA VAL A 591 19.79 -9.26 32.14
C VAL A 591 20.77 -9.99 31.22
N LEU A 592 21.61 -10.85 31.80
CA LEU A 592 22.60 -11.62 31.05
C LEU A 592 21.97 -12.83 30.34
N PRO A 593 22.58 -13.34 29.27
CA PRO A 593 22.16 -14.58 28.64
C PRO A 593 22.16 -15.78 29.60
N PRO A 594 21.35 -16.81 29.30
CA PRO A 594 21.33 -18.03 30.08
C PRO A 594 22.71 -18.69 30.08
N MET A 595 23.07 -19.41 31.15
CA MET A 595 24.33 -20.15 31.17
C MET A 595 24.34 -21.20 30.04
N PRO A 596 25.47 -21.39 29.33
CA PRO A 596 25.63 -22.52 28.42
C PRO A 596 25.44 -23.82 29.20
N LYS A 597 24.61 -24.74 28.67
CA LYS A 597 24.55 -26.11 29.17
C LYS A 597 25.77 -26.85 28.61
N GLU A 598 26.86 -26.92 29.36
CA GLU A 598 27.97 -27.83 29.02
C GLU A 598 27.98 -29.03 29.97
N HIS A 599 27.76 -30.23 29.44
CA HIS A 599 28.52 -31.47 29.68
C HIS A 599 28.00 -32.55 28.70
N LEU A 600 28.72 -32.76 27.61
CA LEU A 600 28.75 -34.02 26.86
C LEU A 600 30.06 -34.68 27.26
N ASP A 601 29.99 -35.67 28.16
CA ASP A 601 31.13 -36.48 28.54
C ASP A 601 31.59 -37.31 27.34
N VAL A 602 32.72 -36.92 26.74
CA VAL A 602 33.45 -37.79 25.82
C VAL A 602 34.33 -38.68 26.69
N ILE A 603 33.83 -39.87 27.02
CA ILE A 603 34.66 -40.95 27.55
C ILE A 603 35.49 -41.48 26.38
N ALA A 604 36.79 -41.21 26.40
CA ALA A 604 37.74 -41.93 25.57
C ALA A 604 37.90 -43.36 26.12
N ASN A 605 37.61 -44.35 25.28
CA ASN A 605 38.18 -45.70 25.35
C ASN A 605 38.54 -46.13 23.94
#